data_AF-A0A6L3ENF7-F1
#
_entry.id   AF-A0A6L3ENF7-F1
#
_cell.length_a   1.000
_cell.length_b   1.000
_cell.length_c   1.000
_cell.angle_alpha   90.00
_cell.angle_beta   90.00
_cell.angle_gamma   90.00
#
_symmetry.space_group_name_H-M   'P 1'
#
loop_
_entity.id
_entity.type
_entity.pdbx_description
1 polymer ?
#
loop_
_entity_poly.entity_id
_entity_poly.type
_entity_poly.pdbx_seq_one_letter_code
_entity_poly.pdbx_strand_id
1 'polypeptide(L)'
;MDVVALAQHGIDHTVATLGTATTAQHLHRLFRVASHVVFCFDGDRAGRDAAIKAMNTCLAEMHGGRQVSFLFLPEGEDPDDFVRRRGAGAFRDAILAAQPLDEFLFEHLRARTNLRRQDGRARMVELARPLIGAIPPGPYKEMLTRRLGEISGLDDTRYLSGVVGGRRPATRNPGRRTEEPLSTYAYLLSLLLQHPRLVRQLPTLEGLDEQEQPAARVLARVIDIIREDDVISTAALVERFRDTPHHERLEKLAARNHQIAEDLLEEILLQTSHSVRRLLVDEAIDRLLEKADRQPLSDTEKSDLNRFTRLKQDLHMDSISTAGSA
;
A
#
# COMPACT_ATOMS: atom_id res chain seq x y z
N MET A 1 -5.47 -16.96 -33.23
CA MET A 1 -4.55 -17.67 -34.14
C MET A 1 -3.16 -17.75 -33.51
N ASP A 2 -2.75 -16.74 -32.75
CA ASP A 2 -1.44 -16.57 -32.10
C ASP A 2 -0.99 -17.76 -31.25
N VAL A 3 -1.86 -18.26 -30.37
CA VAL A 3 -1.52 -19.41 -29.50
C VAL A 3 -1.13 -20.64 -30.33
N VAL A 4 -1.86 -20.91 -31.41
CA VAL A 4 -1.59 -22.06 -32.29
C VAL A 4 -0.31 -21.82 -33.09
N ALA A 5 -0.12 -20.62 -33.62
CA ALA A 5 1.07 -20.26 -34.37
C ALA A 5 2.35 -20.35 -33.53
N LEU A 6 2.33 -19.82 -32.31
CA LEU A 6 3.45 -19.88 -31.38
C LEU A 6 3.73 -21.33 -30.96
N ALA A 7 2.70 -22.12 -30.69
CA ALA A 7 2.85 -23.54 -30.38
C ALA A 7 3.50 -24.32 -31.55
N GLN A 8 3.12 -24.05 -32.80
CA GLN A 8 3.74 -24.65 -33.99
C GLN A 8 5.24 -24.33 -34.11
N HIS A 9 5.67 -23.19 -33.58
CA HIS A 9 7.07 -22.76 -33.54
C HIS A 9 7.78 -23.16 -32.24
N GLY A 10 7.17 -24.03 -31.42
CA GLY A 10 7.78 -24.55 -30.18
C GLY A 10 7.76 -23.58 -29.01
N ILE A 11 6.78 -22.67 -28.97
CA ILE A 11 6.47 -21.79 -27.84
C ILE A 11 5.13 -22.27 -27.27
N ASP A 12 5.20 -23.17 -26.31
CA ASP A 12 4.09 -23.97 -25.78
C ASP A 12 3.44 -23.41 -24.51
N HIS A 13 3.96 -22.30 -23.98
CA HIS A 13 3.51 -21.62 -22.77
C HIS A 13 2.70 -20.35 -23.08
N THR A 14 1.99 -20.34 -24.21
CA THR A 14 1.16 -19.21 -24.64
C THR A 14 -0.31 -19.48 -24.36
N VAL A 15 -1.01 -18.47 -23.83
CA VAL A 15 -2.47 -18.47 -23.67
C VAL A 15 -3.05 -17.15 -24.16
N ALA A 16 -4.33 -17.14 -24.52
CA ALA A 16 -5.03 -15.94 -24.97
C ALA A 16 -6.37 -15.76 -24.24
N THR A 17 -6.81 -14.51 -24.11
CA THR A 17 -8.18 -14.20 -23.65
C THR A 17 -9.18 -14.41 -24.80
N LEU A 18 -10.41 -14.81 -24.46
CA LEU A 18 -11.46 -15.04 -25.45
C LEU A 18 -12.26 -13.75 -25.73
N GLY A 19 -11.66 -12.82 -26.47
CA GLY A 19 -12.33 -11.59 -26.93
C GLY A 19 -12.63 -10.58 -25.81
N THR A 20 -11.91 -10.66 -24.69
CA THR A 20 -12.10 -9.76 -23.53
C THR A 20 -10.76 -9.23 -23.04
N ALA A 21 -10.80 -8.08 -22.37
CA ALA A 21 -9.65 -7.59 -21.62
C ALA A 21 -9.25 -8.57 -20.50
N THR A 22 -7.97 -8.52 -20.11
CA THR A 22 -7.47 -9.28 -18.96
C THR A 22 -8.20 -8.88 -17.68
N THR A 23 -8.57 -9.87 -16.86
CA THR A 23 -9.25 -9.67 -15.58
C THR A 23 -8.38 -10.18 -14.43
N ALA A 24 -8.68 -9.76 -13.19
CA ALA A 24 -8.02 -10.30 -12.00
C ALA A 24 -8.17 -11.83 -11.89
N GLN A 25 -9.31 -12.38 -12.33
CA GLN A 25 -9.53 -13.82 -12.32
C GLN A 25 -8.63 -14.56 -13.32
N HIS A 26 -8.28 -13.94 -14.45
CA HIS A 26 -7.26 -14.47 -15.36
C HIS A 26 -5.89 -14.47 -14.69
N LEU A 27 -5.49 -13.36 -14.06
CA LEU A 27 -4.22 -13.24 -13.34
C LEU A 27 -4.09 -14.28 -12.22
N HIS A 28 -5.12 -14.46 -11.40
CA HIS A 28 -5.14 -15.50 -10.36
C HIS A 28 -4.91 -16.92 -10.92
N ARG A 29 -5.44 -17.22 -12.11
CA ARG A 29 -5.21 -18.53 -12.76
C ARG A 29 -3.79 -18.64 -13.28
N LEU A 30 -3.27 -17.59 -13.92
CA LEU A 30 -1.89 -17.55 -14.43
C LEU A 30 -0.87 -17.71 -13.30
N PHE A 31 -1.04 -16.97 -12.21
CA PHE A 31 -0.12 -17.01 -11.07
C PHE A 31 -0.17 -18.30 -10.24
N ARG A 32 -1.11 -19.21 -10.51
CA ARG A 32 -1.08 -20.58 -9.95
C ARG A 32 -0.10 -21.49 -10.67
N VAL A 33 0.25 -21.18 -11.91
CA VAL A 33 1.08 -22.04 -12.77
C VAL A 33 2.41 -21.40 -13.18
N ALA A 34 2.53 -20.07 -13.05
CA ALA A 34 3.76 -19.34 -13.34
C ALA A 34 3.97 -18.18 -12.36
N SER A 35 5.21 -17.97 -11.91
CA SER A 35 5.58 -16.81 -11.09
C SER A 35 5.79 -15.54 -11.92
N HIS A 36 6.04 -15.68 -13.24
CA HIS A 36 6.26 -14.60 -14.18
C HIS A 36 5.29 -14.69 -15.36
N VAL A 37 4.58 -13.59 -15.62
CA VAL A 37 3.65 -13.46 -16.75
C VAL A 37 4.13 -12.37 -17.69
N VAL A 38 4.27 -12.68 -18.98
CA VAL A 38 4.60 -11.70 -20.02
C VAL A 38 3.38 -11.46 -20.89
N PHE A 39 2.90 -10.22 -20.92
CA PHE A 39 1.85 -9.80 -21.84
C PHE A 39 2.46 -9.43 -23.19
N CYS A 40 2.03 -10.08 -24.26
CA CYS A 40 2.39 -9.71 -25.62
C CYS A 40 1.24 -8.90 -26.23
N PHE A 41 1.53 -7.70 -26.70
CA PHE A 41 0.57 -6.83 -27.39
C PHE A 41 1.08 -6.45 -28.77
N ASP A 42 0.15 -6.31 -29.70
CA ASP A 42 0.39 -5.82 -31.06
C ASP A 42 1.01 -4.42 -31.00
N GLY A 43 1.84 -4.08 -31.99
CA GLY A 43 2.57 -2.81 -32.05
C GLY A 43 1.73 -1.57 -32.34
N ASP A 44 0.40 -1.71 -32.35
CA ASP A 44 -0.53 -0.64 -32.70
C ASP A 44 -1.05 0.13 -31.47
N ARG A 45 -1.91 1.12 -31.74
CA ARG A 45 -2.54 1.93 -30.67
C ARG A 45 -3.49 1.11 -29.80
N ALA A 46 -4.20 0.14 -30.38
CA ALA A 46 -5.15 -0.69 -29.66
C ALA A 46 -4.44 -1.62 -28.66
N GLY A 47 -3.29 -2.18 -29.06
CA GLY A 47 -2.39 -2.96 -28.21
C GLY A 47 -1.88 -2.15 -27.02
N ARG A 48 -1.46 -0.90 -27.23
CA ARG A 48 -1.06 0.00 -26.12
C ARG A 48 -2.21 0.32 -25.17
N ASP A 49 -3.40 0.59 -25.68
CA ASP A 49 -4.58 0.84 -24.85
C ASP A 49 -4.98 -0.40 -24.04
N ALA A 50 -4.84 -1.59 -24.62
CA ALA A 50 -5.04 -2.87 -23.93
C ALA A 50 -3.97 -3.11 -22.85
N ALA A 51 -2.71 -2.77 -23.13
CA ALA A 51 -1.62 -2.87 -22.17
C ALA A 51 -1.85 -1.99 -20.93
N ILE A 52 -2.34 -0.76 -21.10
CA ILE A 52 -2.68 0.12 -19.97
C ILE A 52 -3.79 -0.50 -19.10
N LYS A 53 -4.80 -1.13 -19.71
CA LYS A 53 -5.87 -1.83 -18.97
C LYS A 53 -5.33 -3.06 -18.22
N ALA A 54 -4.46 -3.83 -18.86
CA ALA A 54 -3.80 -4.97 -18.24
C ALA A 54 -2.91 -4.54 -17.07
N MET A 55 -2.07 -3.50 -17.26
CA MET A 55 -1.25 -2.89 -16.21
C MET A 55 -2.09 -2.51 -14.99
N ASN A 56 -3.18 -1.76 -15.17
CA ASN A 56 -4.07 -1.36 -14.07
C ASN A 56 -4.65 -2.57 -13.31
N THR A 57 -4.95 -3.65 -14.03
CA THR A 57 -5.47 -4.89 -13.44
C THR A 57 -4.39 -5.64 -12.67
N CYS A 58 -3.15 -5.62 -13.16
CA CYS A 58 -2.01 -6.30 -12.54
C CYS A 58 -1.60 -5.69 -11.21
N LEU A 59 -1.68 -4.36 -11.06
CA LEU A 59 -1.18 -3.66 -9.87
C LEU A 59 -1.72 -4.24 -8.56
N ALA A 60 -3.02 -4.54 -8.49
CA ALA A 60 -3.66 -5.13 -7.30
C ALA A 60 -3.21 -6.57 -7.00
N GLU A 61 -2.63 -7.25 -7.98
CA GLU A 61 -2.21 -8.65 -7.89
C GLU A 61 -0.71 -8.81 -7.62
N MET A 62 0.05 -7.71 -7.48
CA MET A 62 1.50 -7.73 -7.30
C MET A 62 1.89 -7.99 -5.83
N HIS A 63 1.77 -9.24 -5.41
CA HIS A 63 2.21 -9.72 -4.10
C HIS A 63 2.91 -11.09 -4.22
N GLY A 64 3.59 -11.54 -3.16
CA GLY A 64 4.18 -12.89 -3.11
C GLY A 64 5.23 -13.17 -4.19
N GLY A 65 6.03 -12.17 -4.57
CA GLY A 65 7.11 -12.33 -5.55
C GLY A 65 6.66 -12.50 -7.01
N ARG A 66 5.38 -12.27 -7.32
CA ARG A 66 4.85 -12.29 -8.69
C ARG A 66 5.55 -11.26 -9.57
N GLN A 67 5.78 -11.62 -10.84
CA GLN A 67 6.42 -10.77 -11.84
C GLN A 67 5.52 -10.61 -13.06
N VAL A 68 5.51 -9.39 -13.62
CA VAL A 68 4.78 -9.06 -14.84
C VAL A 68 5.67 -8.23 -15.76
N SER A 69 5.70 -8.59 -17.04
CA SER A 69 6.35 -7.81 -18.10
C SER A 69 5.43 -7.58 -19.30
N PHE A 70 5.75 -6.59 -20.11
CA PHE A 70 5.03 -6.18 -21.32
C PHE A 70 5.97 -6.24 -22.52
N LEU A 71 5.63 -7.08 -23.49
CA LEU A 71 6.25 -7.17 -24.79
C LEU A 71 5.36 -6.44 -25.81
N PHE A 72 5.89 -5.36 -26.39
CA PHE A 72 5.26 -4.67 -27.51
C PHE A 72 5.95 -5.09 -28.79
N LEU A 73 5.17 -5.63 -29.73
CA LEU A 73 5.69 -6.00 -31.04
C LEU A 73 5.90 -4.76 -31.92
N PRO A 74 6.67 -4.88 -33.01
CA PRO A 74 6.81 -3.83 -34.01
C PRO A 74 5.45 -3.41 -34.61
N GLU A 75 5.38 -2.18 -35.08
CA GLU A 75 4.14 -1.61 -35.63
C GLU A 75 3.59 -2.48 -36.78
N GLY A 76 2.32 -2.86 -36.66
CA GLY A 76 1.63 -3.70 -37.64
C GLY A 76 2.01 -5.20 -37.61
N GLU A 77 2.76 -5.66 -36.60
CA GLU A 77 3.01 -7.09 -36.38
C GLU A 77 2.20 -7.62 -35.19
N ASP A 78 1.61 -8.80 -35.37
CA ASP A 78 1.04 -9.64 -34.32
C ASP A 78 2.02 -10.80 -33.98
N PRO A 79 1.76 -11.61 -32.93
CA PRO A 79 2.67 -12.69 -32.56
C PRO A 79 2.84 -13.75 -33.66
N ASP A 80 1.82 -14.01 -34.46
CA ASP A 80 1.84 -14.95 -35.58
C ASP A 80 2.80 -14.47 -36.69
N ASP A 81 2.65 -13.23 -37.13
CA ASP A 81 3.50 -12.59 -38.13
C ASP A 81 4.95 -12.49 -37.64
N PHE A 82 5.16 -12.07 -36.38
CA PHE A 82 6.50 -11.92 -35.83
C PHE A 82 7.24 -13.26 -35.80
N VAL A 83 6.60 -14.33 -35.30
CA VAL A 83 7.25 -15.63 -35.18
C VAL A 83 7.49 -16.28 -36.55
N ARG A 84 6.59 -16.09 -37.52
CA ARG A 84 6.80 -16.57 -38.89
C ARG A 84 7.96 -15.88 -39.59
N ARG A 85 8.12 -14.56 -39.39
CA ARG A 85 9.17 -13.77 -40.05
C ARG A 85 10.54 -13.95 -39.42
N ARG A 86 10.60 -14.00 -38.07
CA ARG A 86 11.86 -13.92 -37.30
C ARG A 86 12.23 -15.22 -36.59
N GLY A 87 11.29 -16.18 -36.53
CA GLY A 87 11.47 -17.46 -35.88
C GLY A 87 11.33 -17.41 -34.37
N ALA A 88 11.28 -18.60 -33.77
CA ALA A 88 11.08 -18.79 -32.34
C ALA A 88 12.23 -18.26 -31.47
N GLY A 89 13.47 -18.28 -31.99
CA GLY A 89 14.64 -17.74 -31.27
C GLY A 89 14.46 -16.24 -30.98
N ALA A 90 14.18 -15.46 -32.02
CA ALA A 90 13.94 -14.03 -31.90
C ALA A 90 12.74 -13.70 -31.00
N PHE A 91 11.68 -14.52 -31.00
CA PHE A 91 10.54 -14.33 -30.11
C PHE A 91 10.92 -14.58 -28.64
N ARG A 92 11.74 -15.60 -28.35
CA ARG A 92 12.25 -15.84 -26.98
C ARG A 92 13.16 -14.71 -26.52
N ASP A 93 14.03 -14.21 -27.38
CA ASP A 93 14.86 -13.04 -27.07
C ASP A 93 14.01 -11.81 -26.78
N ALA A 94 12.92 -11.61 -27.53
CA ALA A 94 11.96 -10.54 -27.29
C ALA A 94 11.21 -10.69 -25.94
N ILE A 95 10.85 -11.92 -25.54
CA ILE A 95 10.28 -12.19 -24.21
C ILE A 95 11.28 -11.82 -23.10
N LEU A 96 12.55 -12.19 -23.26
CA LEU A 96 13.60 -11.87 -22.27
C LEU A 96 13.87 -10.36 -22.16
N ALA A 97 13.68 -9.63 -23.25
CA ALA A 97 13.78 -8.18 -23.30
C ALA A 97 12.46 -7.45 -22.95
N ALA A 98 11.41 -8.18 -22.56
CA ALA A 98 10.11 -7.58 -22.28
C ALA A 98 10.19 -6.59 -21.11
N GLN A 99 9.51 -5.45 -21.29
CA GLN A 99 9.57 -4.33 -20.36
C GLN A 99 8.91 -4.68 -19.02
N PRO A 100 9.60 -4.55 -17.89
CA PRO A 100 9.01 -4.76 -16.56
C PRO A 100 7.81 -3.85 -16.28
N LEU A 101 6.87 -4.33 -15.45
CA LEU A 101 5.65 -3.58 -15.08
C LEU A 101 5.94 -2.19 -14.53
N ASP A 102 6.96 -2.04 -13.68
CA ASP A 102 7.33 -0.77 -13.07
C ASP A 102 7.88 0.23 -14.09
N GLU A 103 8.71 -0.24 -15.02
CA GLU A 103 9.21 0.60 -16.11
C GLU A 103 8.07 1.08 -17.00
N PHE A 104 7.15 0.18 -17.37
CA PHE A 104 5.98 0.52 -18.19
C PHE A 104 5.07 1.53 -17.48
N LEU A 105 4.83 1.34 -16.18
CA LEU A 105 4.08 2.26 -15.34
C LEU A 105 4.69 3.67 -15.35
N PHE A 106 5.99 3.79 -15.10
CA PHE A 106 6.66 5.09 -15.04
C PHE A 106 6.81 5.75 -16.41
N GLU A 107 6.99 4.99 -17.48
CA GLU A 107 6.96 5.52 -18.84
C GLU A 107 5.59 6.11 -19.19
N HIS A 108 4.52 5.39 -18.87
CA HIS A 108 3.14 5.87 -19.07
C HIS A 108 2.84 7.16 -18.28
N LEU A 109 3.35 7.28 -17.06
CA LEU A 109 3.22 8.48 -16.23
C LEU A 109 4.04 9.66 -16.80
N ARG A 110 5.26 9.40 -17.27
CA ARG A 110 6.15 10.39 -17.91
C ARG A 110 5.54 10.94 -19.19
N ALA A 111 4.93 10.10 -20.02
CA ALA A 111 4.26 10.53 -21.24
C ALA A 111 3.11 11.54 -21.00
N ARG A 112 2.57 11.60 -19.77
CA ARG A 112 1.44 12.45 -19.38
C ARG A 112 1.84 13.68 -18.56
N THR A 113 3.13 13.84 -18.25
CA THR A 113 3.64 14.86 -17.31
C THR A 113 4.90 15.53 -17.84
N ASN A 114 5.12 16.81 -17.49
CA ASN A 114 6.37 17.51 -17.81
C ASN A 114 7.23 17.62 -16.54
N LEU A 115 8.18 16.71 -16.38
CA LEU A 115 9.02 16.65 -15.19
C LEU A 115 10.00 17.83 -15.04
N ARG A 116 10.18 18.65 -16.08
CA ARG A 116 10.99 19.88 -16.00
C ARG A 116 10.28 20.99 -15.21
N ARG A 117 8.98 20.87 -14.98
CA ARG A 117 8.19 21.85 -14.22
C ARG A 117 7.75 21.29 -12.88
N GLN A 118 7.71 22.14 -11.86
CA GLN A 118 7.26 21.75 -10.51
C GLN A 118 5.81 21.26 -10.50
N ASP A 119 4.91 21.93 -11.22
CA ASP A 119 3.50 21.50 -11.38
C ASP A 119 3.37 20.17 -12.14
N GLY A 120 4.26 19.90 -13.10
CA GLY A 120 4.32 18.63 -13.80
C GLY A 120 4.82 17.47 -12.93
N ARG A 121 5.79 17.72 -12.04
CA ARG A 121 6.23 16.75 -11.02
C ARG A 121 5.12 16.46 -10.01
N ALA A 122 4.43 17.49 -9.52
CA ALA A 122 3.26 17.31 -8.65
C ALA A 122 2.14 16.52 -9.33
N ARG A 123 1.84 16.82 -10.61
CA ARG A 123 0.87 16.05 -11.40
C ARG A 123 1.26 14.58 -11.55
N MET A 124 2.55 14.27 -11.69
CA MET A 124 3.01 12.89 -11.78
C MET A 124 2.70 12.13 -10.50
N VAL A 125 2.96 12.73 -9.34
CA VAL A 125 2.64 12.15 -8.03
C VAL A 125 1.13 11.90 -7.91
N GLU A 126 0.30 12.86 -8.32
CA GLU A 126 -1.16 12.70 -8.27
C GLU A 126 -1.69 11.61 -9.21
N LEU A 127 -1.07 11.42 -10.38
CA LEU A 127 -1.42 10.31 -11.29
C LEU A 127 -0.91 8.96 -10.80
N ALA A 128 0.26 8.93 -10.16
CA ALA A 128 0.89 7.71 -9.65
C ALA A 128 0.22 7.21 -8.36
N ARG A 129 -0.24 8.13 -7.51
CA ARG A 129 -0.92 7.89 -6.22
C ARG A 129 -1.97 6.77 -6.29
N PRO A 130 -2.99 6.82 -7.16
CA PRO A 130 -4.00 5.75 -7.25
C PRO A 130 -3.46 4.43 -7.82
N LEU A 131 -2.38 4.46 -8.62
CA LEU A 131 -1.80 3.27 -9.24
C LEU A 131 -0.92 2.50 -8.25
N ILE A 132 0.03 3.19 -7.61
CA ILE A 132 0.87 2.60 -6.56
C ILE A 132 0.02 2.26 -5.33
N GLY A 133 -0.99 3.07 -5.02
CA GLY A 133 -1.92 2.80 -3.93
C GLY A 133 -2.70 1.48 -4.09
N ALA A 134 -2.99 1.06 -5.33
CA ALA A 134 -3.66 -0.20 -5.63
C ALA A 134 -2.79 -1.44 -5.35
N ILE A 135 -1.47 -1.28 -5.29
CA ILE A 135 -0.54 -2.38 -5.03
C ILE A 135 -0.67 -2.82 -3.56
N PRO A 136 -0.73 -4.13 -3.28
CA PRO A 136 -0.69 -4.65 -1.92
C PRO A 136 0.55 -4.18 -1.14
N PRO A 137 0.48 -4.03 0.19
CA PRO A 137 1.65 -3.76 1.01
C PRO A 137 2.76 -4.81 0.77
N GLY A 138 4.01 -4.36 0.75
CA GLY A 138 5.17 -5.21 0.53
C GLY A 138 6.33 -4.49 -0.16
N PRO A 139 7.48 -5.17 -0.34
CA PRO A 139 8.72 -4.56 -0.81
C PRO A 139 8.58 -3.92 -2.20
N TYR A 140 7.80 -4.53 -3.09
CA TYR A 140 7.56 -3.97 -4.43
C TYR A 140 6.89 -2.59 -4.37
N LYS A 141 5.85 -2.43 -3.53
CA LYS A 141 5.17 -1.14 -3.34
C LYS A 141 6.11 -0.08 -2.76
N GLU A 142 6.94 -0.46 -1.79
CA GLU A 142 7.92 0.44 -1.18
C GLU A 142 8.95 0.91 -2.20
N MET A 143 9.48 0.00 -3.02
CA MET A 143 10.44 0.33 -4.08
C MET A 143 9.84 1.31 -5.10
N LEU A 144 8.58 1.10 -5.53
CA LEU A 144 7.92 2.04 -6.43
C LEU A 144 7.62 3.38 -5.79
N THR A 145 7.26 3.39 -4.50
CA THR A 145 7.02 4.63 -3.75
C THR A 145 8.31 5.44 -3.62
N ARG A 146 9.43 4.78 -3.31
CA ARG A 146 10.78 5.40 -3.29
C ARG A 146 11.16 5.96 -4.65
N ARG A 147 11.00 5.17 -5.72
CA ARG A 147 11.28 5.59 -7.11
C ARG A 147 10.41 6.78 -7.52
N LEU A 148 9.15 6.84 -7.10
CA LEU A 148 8.30 8.02 -7.32
C LEU A 148 8.84 9.25 -6.59
N GLY A 149 9.33 9.10 -5.36
CA GLY A 149 9.98 10.17 -4.61
C GLY A 149 11.20 10.72 -5.32
N GLU A 150 12.10 9.84 -5.78
CA GLU A 150 13.29 10.21 -6.55
C GLU A 150 12.95 11.01 -7.82
N ILE A 151 11.95 10.55 -8.59
CA ILE A 151 11.54 11.23 -9.84
C ILE A 151 10.89 12.59 -9.54
N SER A 152 10.03 12.65 -8.52
CA SER A 152 9.30 13.85 -8.13
C SER A 152 10.12 14.85 -7.30
N GLY A 153 11.25 14.42 -6.75
CA GLY A 153 12.07 15.18 -5.79
C GLY A 153 11.36 15.44 -4.47
N LEU A 154 10.37 14.61 -4.16
CA LEU A 154 9.73 14.59 -2.85
C LEU A 154 10.37 13.45 -2.07
N ASP A 155 11.40 13.77 -1.29
CA ASP A 155 12.05 12.81 -0.40
C ASP A 155 11.16 12.45 0.80
N ASP A 156 10.21 13.34 1.11
CA ASP A 156 9.29 13.15 2.21
C ASP A 156 8.16 12.21 1.80
N THR A 157 8.35 10.93 2.16
CA THR A 157 7.34 9.87 2.01
C THR A 157 5.98 10.28 2.56
N ARG A 158 5.85 11.26 3.47
CA ARG A 158 4.56 11.80 3.96
C ARG A 158 3.67 12.40 2.85
N TYR A 159 4.24 13.07 1.85
CA TYR A 159 3.48 13.58 0.69
C TYR A 159 3.11 12.46 -0.29
N LEU A 160 3.95 11.43 -0.36
CA LEU A 160 3.74 10.19 -1.11
C LEU A 160 2.92 9.14 -0.34
N SER A 161 2.65 9.36 0.96
CA SER A 161 1.92 8.46 1.86
C SER A 161 0.64 9.08 2.42
N GLY A 162 0.36 10.35 2.10
CA GLY A 162 -1.02 10.88 1.98
C GLY A 162 -1.89 10.09 0.98
N VAL A 163 -1.36 9.00 0.42
CA VAL A 163 -1.99 7.95 -0.39
C VAL A 163 -2.73 6.91 0.48
N VAL A 164 -2.75 7.03 1.81
CA VAL A 164 -3.50 6.12 2.70
C VAL A 164 -4.84 6.71 3.22
N GLY A 165 -5.19 7.96 2.91
CA GLY A 165 -6.45 8.51 3.42
C GLY A 165 -7.06 9.65 2.59
N GLY A 166 -8.09 9.32 1.78
CA GLY A 166 -9.10 10.24 1.24
C GLY A 166 -8.60 11.23 0.18
N ARG A 167 -9.14 11.28 -1.05
CA ARG A 167 -10.56 11.45 -1.39
C ARG A 167 -10.73 11.05 -2.86
N ARG A 168 -11.64 10.12 -3.18
CA ARG A 168 -12.12 9.88 -4.55
C ARG A 168 -13.60 10.32 -4.61
N PRO A 169 -14.02 11.10 -5.61
CA PRO A 169 -15.44 11.37 -5.84
C PRO A 169 -16.13 10.07 -6.29
N ALA A 170 -17.26 9.78 -5.66
CA ALA A 170 -18.00 8.53 -5.81
C ALA A 170 -18.72 8.44 -7.16
N THR A 171 -18.45 7.38 -7.93
CA THR A 171 -19.43 6.79 -8.83
C THR A 171 -20.14 5.66 -8.08
N ARG A 172 -21.43 5.89 -7.83
CA ARG A 172 -22.35 5.01 -7.11
C ARG A 172 -22.50 3.68 -7.83
N ASN A 173 -22.25 2.58 -7.12
CA ASN A 173 -22.82 1.26 -7.42
C ASN A 173 -23.55 0.78 -6.16
N PRO A 174 -24.89 0.67 -6.15
CA PRO A 174 -25.66 0.31 -4.95
C PRO A 174 -25.66 -1.21 -4.80
N GLY A 175 -25.01 -1.75 -3.77
CA GLY A 175 -25.17 -3.18 -3.44
C GLY A 175 -24.12 -3.84 -2.55
N ARG A 176 -22.94 -3.24 -2.35
CA ARG A 176 -21.92 -3.80 -1.45
C ARG A 176 -21.51 -2.72 -0.45
N ARG A 177 -21.98 -2.84 0.80
CA ARG A 177 -21.43 -2.04 1.90
C ARG A 177 -20.01 -2.52 2.17
N THR A 178 -19.05 -2.04 1.38
CA THR A 178 -17.63 -2.11 1.73
C THR A 178 -17.41 -1.10 2.85
N GLU A 179 -17.28 -1.61 4.07
CA GLU A 179 -16.99 -0.79 5.24
C GLU A 179 -15.67 -0.02 5.01
N GLU A 180 -15.67 1.30 5.22
CA GLU A 180 -14.54 2.22 4.91
C GLU A 180 -13.20 1.75 5.51
N PRO A 181 -12.06 1.87 4.82
CA PRO A 181 -10.78 1.47 5.40
C PRO A 181 -10.50 2.21 6.72
N LEU A 182 -10.09 1.46 7.76
CA LEU A 182 -9.79 2.00 9.08
C LEU A 182 -8.50 2.82 9.04
N SER A 183 -8.44 3.94 9.78
CA SER A 183 -7.17 4.62 10.05
C SER A 183 -6.26 3.73 10.91
N THR A 184 -4.94 3.98 10.90
CA THR A 184 -3.97 3.22 11.72
C THR A 184 -4.36 3.18 13.20
N TYR A 185 -4.84 4.31 13.75
CA TYR A 185 -5.40 4.38 15.11
C TYR A 185 -6.63 3.49 15.29
N ALA A 186 -7.59 3.56 14.37
CA ALA A 186 -8.81 2.77 14.46
C ALA A 186 -8.55 1.28 14.27
N TYR A 187 -7.55 0.92 13.48
CA TYR A 187 -7.08 -0.44 13.28
C TYR A 187 -6.41 -0.99 14.54
N LEU A 188 -5.47 -0.26 15.15
CA LEU A 188 -4.87 -0.65 16.43
C LEU A 188 -5.92 -0.81 17.53
N LEU A 189 -6.85 0.15 17.64
CA LEU A 189 -7.95 0.10 18.60
C LEU A 189 -8.84 -1.12 18.36
N SER A 190 -9.11 -1.45 17.10
CA SER A 190 -9.90 -2.61 16.73
C SER A 190 -9.21 -3.94 17.07
N LEU A 191 -7.90 -4.06 16.82
CA LEU A 191 -7.11 -5.22 17.22
C LEU A 191 -7.14 -5.42 18.75
N LEU A 192 -6.95 -4.35 19.52
CA LEU A 192 -6.99 -4.41 20.98
C LEU A 192 -8.38 -4.72 21.53
N LEU A 193 -9.45 -4.24 20.89
CA LEU A 193 -10.83 -4.57 21.27
C LEU A 193 -11.13 -6.06 21.03
N GLN A 194 -10.73 -6.60 19.87
CA GLN A 194 -11.00 -7.99 19.49
C GLN A 194 -10.10 -8.99 20.23
N HIS A 195 -8.88 -8.58 20.55
CA HIS A 195 -7.89 -9.42 21.23
C HIS A 195 -7.23 -8.66 22.39
N PRO A 196 -7.94 -8.43 23.52
CA PRO A 196 -7.42 -7.66 24.65
C PRO A 196 -6.07 -8.17 25.20
N ARG A 197 -5.85 -9.49 25.14
CA ARG A 197 -4.59 -10.13 25.59
C ARG A 197 -3.34 -9.58 24.91
N LEU A 198 -3.47 -9.05 23.69
CA LEU A 198 -2.36 -8.49 22.92
C LEU A 198 -1.73 -7.24 23.57
N VAL A 199 -2.41 -6.58 24.51
CA VAL A 199 -1.85 -5.39 25.20
C VAL A 199 -0.52 -5.69 25.91
N ARG A 200 -0.27 -6.96 26.26
CA ARG A 200 0.98 -7.42 26.91
C ARG A 200 2.21 -7.27 26.01
N GLN A 201 2.00 -7.27 24.70
CA GLN A 201 3.04 -7.12 23.68
C GLN A 201 3.10 -5.71 23.12
N LEU A 202 2.15 -4.84 23.50
CA LEU A 202 2.09 -3.48 23.01
C LEU A 202 3.28 -2.67 23.56
N PRO A 203 4.17 -2.14 22.70
CA PRO A 203 5.24 -1.27 23.16
C PRO A 203 4.65 0.01 23.75
N THR A 204 5.45 0.73 24.53
CA THR A 204 5.09 2.06 24.99
C THR A 204 4.79 2.95 23.78
N LEU A 205 3.67 3.66 23.82
CA LEU A 205 3.27 4.61 22.78
C LEU A 205 3.75 6.00 23.18
N GLU A 206 5.03 6.30 22.96
CA GLU A 206 5.57 7.63 23.25
C GLU A 206 4.88 8.72 22.42
N GLY A 207 4.65 9.89 23.03
CA GLY A 207 3.94 11.01 22.39
C GLY A 207 2.41 10.94 22.55
N LEU A 208 1.90 9.89 23.20
CA LEU A 208 0.50 9.79 23.56
C LEU A 208 0.12 10.87 24.58
N ASP A 209 -0.68 11.83 24.14
CA ASP A 209 -1.17 12.95 24.94
C ASP A 209 -2.71 12.96 24.96
N GLU A 210 -3.26 12.54 26.10
CA GLU A 210 -4.70 12.44 26.31
C GLU A 210 -5.40 13.80 26.37
N GLN A 211 -4.70 14.88 26.72
CA GLN A 211 -5.31 16.19 26.97
C GLN A 211 -5.74 16.85 25.66
N GLU A 212 -4.95 16.67 24.61
CA GLU A 212 -5.07 17.44 23.38
C GLU A 212 -5.55 16.61 22.17
N GLN A 213 -5.51 15.27 22.25
CA GLN A 213 -5.93 14.38 21.15
C GLN A 213 -7.11 13.47 21.55
N PRO A 214 -8.32 13.69 20.99
CA PRO A 214 -9.49 12.85 21.29
C PRO A 214 -9.31 11.37 20.95
N ALA A 215 -8.61 11.06 19.86
CA ALA A 215 -8.37 9.67 19.44
C ALA A 215 -7.34 8.96 20.34
N ALA A 216 -6.30 9.68 20.77
CA ALA A 216 -5.29 9.18 21.69
C ALA A 216 -5.89 8.90 23.07
N ARG A 217 -6.79 9.76 23.56
CA ARG A 217 -7.51 9.57 24.82
C ARG A 217 -8.30 8.25 24.85
N VAL A 218 -9.01 7.93 23.77
CA VAL A 218 -9.77 6.67 23.70
C VAL A 218 -8.84 5.47 23.67
N LEU A 219 -7.75 5.54 22.90
CA LEU A 219 -6.76 4.47 22.83
C LEU A 219 -6.09 4.22 24.19
N ALA A 220 -5.65 5.28 24.87
CA ALA A 220 -5.08 5.22 26.22
C ALA A 220 -6.05 4.58 27.20
N ARG A 221 -7.31 5.05 27.19
CA ARG A 221 -8.33 4.53 28.09
C ARG A 221 -8.62 3.04 27.85
N VAL A 222 -8.65 2.59 26.59
CA VAL A 222 -8.79 1.16 26.27
C VAL A 222 -7.59 0.37 26.79
N ILE A 223 -6.37 0.85 26.56
CA ILE A 223 -5.15 0.20 27.06
C ILE A 223 -5.18 0.08 28.59
N ASP A 224 -5.56 1.14 29.29
CA ASP A 224 -5.63 1.15 30.76
C ASP A 224 -6.66 0.16 31.30
N ILE A 225 -7.86 0.13 30.73
CA ILE A 225 -8.92 -0.81 31.14
C ILE A 225 -8.46 -2.27 30.96
N ILE A 226 -7.78 -2.57 29.85
CA ILE A 226 -7.27 -3.93 29.62
C ILE A 226 -6.11 -4.27 30.58
N ARG A 227 -5.29 -3.28 30.97
CA ARG A 227 -4.22 -3.47 31.95
C ARG A 227 -4.74 -3.64 33.38
N GLU A 228 -5.87 -3.01 33.71
CA GLU A 228 -6.57 -3.17 34.99
C GLU A 228 -7.26 -4.54 35.10
N ASP A 229 -7.75 -5.10 33.99
CA ASP A 229 -8.45 -6.39 33.90
C ASP A 229 -7.91 -7.22 32.73
N ASP A 230 -6.89 -8.03 32.98
CA ASP A 230 -6.14 -8.76 31.95
C ASP A 230 -6.88 -9.95 31.33
N VAL A 231 -8.07 -10.27 31.85
CA VAL A 231 -8.98 -11.32 31.35
C VAL A 231 -10.27 -10.75 30.74
N ILE A 232 -10.36 -9.43 30.59
CA ILE A 232 -11.55 -8.78 30.03
C ILE A 232 -11.87 -9.29 28.62
N SER A 233 -13.15 -9.59 28.38
CA SER A 233 -13.63 -9.97 27.05
C SER A 233 -13.93 -8.73 26.19
N THR A 234 -13.94 -8.89 24.86
CA THR A 234 -14.33 -7.81 23.92
C THR A 234 -15.67 -7.18 24.29
N ALA A 235 -16.68 -7.99 24.60
CA ALA A 235 -18.01 -7.49 24.98
C ALA A 235 -17.98 -6.70 26.29
N ALA A 236 -17.28 -7.21 27.31
CA ALA A 236 -17.12 -6.53 28.59
C ALA A 236 -16.33 -5.22 28.44
N LEU A 237 -15.34 -5.18 27.55
CA LEU A 237 -14.54 -3.99 27.26
C LEU A 237 -15.38 -2.90 26.58
N VAL A 238 -16.15 -3.24 25.53
CA VAL A 238 -17.06 -2.28 24.85
C VAL A 238 -18.14 -1.76 25.81
N GLU A 239 -18.61 -2.61 26.71
CA GLU A 239 -19.61 -2.26 27.74
C GLU A 239 -19.10 -1.19 28.72
N ARG A 240 -17.80 -1.13 29.03
CA ARG A 240 -17.20 -0.06 29.86
C ARG A 240 -17.36 1.34 29.25
N PHE A 241 -17.71 1.43 27.96
CA PHE A 241 -17.90 2.68 27.24
C PHE A 241 -19.37 3.02 27.00
N ARG A 242 -20.35 2.24 27.52
CA ARG A 242 -21.80 2.40 27.26
C ARG A 242 -22.30 3.84 27.37
N ASP A 243 -21.91 4.54 28.44
CA ASP A 243 -22.37 5.91 28.71
C ASP A 243 -21.45 7.00 28.11
N THR A 244 -20.56 6.61 27.18
CA THR A 244 -19.61 7.52 26.53
C THR A 244 -20.00 7.77 25.07
N PRO A 245 -19.63 8.93 24.48
CA PRO A 245 -19.88 9.22 23.07
C PRO A 245 -19.11 8.29 22.10
N HIS A 246 -18.26 7.40 22.61
CA HIS A 246 -17.44 6.49 21.82
C HIS A 246 -18.04 5.08 21.69
N HIS A 247 -19.09 4.73 22.47
CA HIS A 247 -19.66 3.39 22.53
C HIS A 247 -19.97 2.80 21.14
N GLU A 248 -20.80 3.48 20.35
CA GLU A 248 -21.24 3.01 19.02
C GLU A 248 -20.06 2.80 18.05
N ARG A 249 -19.01 3.63 18.18
CA ARG A 249 -17.81 3.51 17.34
C ARG A 249 -16.97 2.30 17.76
N LEU A 250 -16.79 2.08 19.05
CA LEU A 250 -16.03 0.94 19.57
C LEU A 250 -16.75 -0.37 19.28
N GLU A 251 -18.08 -0.40 19.37
CA GLU A 251 -18.89 -1.56 19.00
C GLU A 251 -18.70 -1.93 17.51
N LYS A 252 -18.77 -0.93 16.61
CA LYS A 252 -18.49 -1.14 15.18
C LYS A 252 -17.07 -1.63 14.92
N LEU A 253 -16.08 -1.13 15.66
CA LEU A 253 -14.69 -1.59 15.55
C LEU A 253 -14.52 -3.01 16.11
N ALA A 254 -15.23 -3.37 17.17
CA ALA A 254 -15.19 -4.71 17.74
C ALA A 254 -15.81 -5.75 16.79
N ALA A 255 -16.85 -5.38 16.03
CA ALA A 255 -17.54 -6.28 15.10
C ALA A 255 -16.85 -6.47 13.73
N ARG A 256 -15.75 -5.75 13.47
CA ARG A 256 -15.06 -5.76 12.17
C ARG A 256 -14.39 -7.10 11.86
N ASN A 257 -14.61 -7.64 10.67
CA ASN A 257 -13.85 -8.80 10.21
C ASN A 257 -12.55 -8.39 9.49
N HIS A 258 -11.41 -8.63 10.13
CA HIS A 258 -10.09 -8.27 9.62
C HIS A 258 -9.47 -9.36 8.75
N GLN A 259 -10.02 -10.58 8.77
CA GLN A 259 -9.47 -11.76 8.07
C GLN A 259 -7.98 -12.02 8.36
N ILE A 260 -7.56 -11.76 9.60
CA ILE A 260 -6.18 -11.99 10.06
C ILE A 260 -6.06 -13.45 10.54
N ALA A 261 -5.02 -14.13 10.09
CA ALA A 261 -4.66 -15.45 10.61
C ALA A 261 -4.09 -15.30 12.03
N GLU A 262 -4.46 -16.20 12.95
CA GLU A 262 -4.17 -16.06 14.39
C GLU A 262 -2.67 -15.99 14.70
N ASP A 263 -1.85 -16.67 13.89
CA ASP A 263 -0.39 -16.67 13.94
C ASP A 263 0.26 -15.34 13.53
N LEU A 264 -0.47 -14.47 12.82
CA LEU A 264 0.01 -13.16 12.37
C LEU A 264 -0.45 -11.99 13.27
N LEU A 265 -1.30 -12.24 14.26
CA LEU A 265 -1.91 -11.19 15.09
C LEU A 265 -0.87 -10.35 15.84
N GLU A 266 0.14 -11.01 16.42
CA GLU A 266 1.19 -10.35 17.20
C GLU A 266 2.08 -9.47 16.31
N GLU A 267 2.47 -9.99 15.15
CA GLU A 267 3.27 -9.25 14.17
C GLU A 267 2.53 -8.01 13.67
N ILE A 268 1.25 -8.18 13.30
CA ILE A 268 0.41 -7.09 12.80
C ILE A 268 0.18 -6.05 13.90
N LEU A 269 -0.02 -6.46 15.16
CA LEU A 269 -0.12 -5.55 16.29
C LEU A 269 1.16 -4.72 16.42
N LEU A 270 2.33 -5.36 16.43
CA LEU A 270 3.62 -4.68 16.57
C LEU A 270 3.85 -3.69 15.42
N GLN A 271 3.65 -4.10 14.17
CA GLN A 271 3.75 -3.22 13.00
C GLN A 271 2.78 -2.03 13.08
N THR A 272 1.54 -2.29 13.47
CA THR A 272 0.51 -1.24 13.62
C THR A 272 0.89 -0.28 14.76
N SER A 273 1.37 -0.80 15.89
CA SER A 273 1.79 -0.01 17.05
C SER A 273 2.99 0.88 16.74
N HIS A 274 3.96 0.38 15.96
CA HIS A 274 5.07 1.20 15.46
C HIS A 274 4.58 2.32 14.54
N SER A 275 3.61 2.02 13.67
CA SER A 275 3.02 3.03 12.80
C SER A 275 2.28 4.11 13.60
N VAL A 276 1.50 3.73 14.62
CA VAL A 276 0.83 4.67 15.53
C VAL A 276 1.86 5.48 16.33
N ARG A 277 2.91 4.84 16.85
CA ARG A 277 3.98 5.52 17.59
C ARG A 277 4.67 6.59 16.76
N ARG A 278 4.95 6.31 15.48
CA ARG A 278 5.53 7.32 14.57
C ARG A 278 4.61 8.52 14.39
N LEU A 279 3.31 8.27 14.19
CA LEU A 279 2.30 9.33 14.08
C LEU A 279 2.26 10.19 15.36
N LEU A 280 2.23 9.56 16.53
CA LEU A 280 2.23 10.26 17.82
C LEU A 280 3.47 11.14 18.03
N VAL A 281 4.65 10.60 17.73
CA VAL A 281 5.91 11.33 17.86
C VAL A 281 5.97 12.51 16.89
N ASP A 282 5.53 12.32 15.65
CA ASP A 282 5.44 13.40 14.66
C ASP A 282 4.47 14.50 15.11
N GLU A 283 3.26 14.13 15.54
CA GLU A 283 2.25 15.09 16.03
C GLU A 283 2.72 15.83 17.30
N ALA A 284 3.49 15.16 18.17
CA ALA A 284 4.08 15.80 19.35
C ALA A 284 5.15 16.83 18.97
N ILE A 285 6.02 16.50 18.00
CA ILE A 285 7.05 17.43 17.48
C ILE A 285 6.39 18.63 16.82
N ASP A 286 5.48 18.40 15.87
CA ASP A 286 4.84 19.45 15.09
C ASP A 286 4.15 20.45 16.01
N ARG A 287 3.46 19.97 17.04
CA ARG A 287 2.82 20.79 18.07
C ARG A 287 3.80 21.62 18.91
N LEU A 288 4.91 21.03 19.35
CA LEU A 288 5.92 21.76 20.11
C LEU A 288 6.59 22.83 19.24
N LEU A 289 6.77 22.58 17.94
CA LEU A 289 7.26 23.57 16.98
C LEU A 289 6.24 24.70 16.75
N GLU A 290 4.97 24.36 16.51
CA GLU A 290 3.90 25.37 16.38
C GLU A 290 3.77 26.25 17.64
N LYS A 291 3.98 25.67 18.82
CA LYS A 291 3.99 26.41 20.08
C LYS A 291 5.21 27.33 20.17
N ALA A 292 6.39 26.84 19.79
CA ALA A 292 7.63 27.62 19.76
C ALA A 292 7.53 28.85 18.84
N ASP A 293 6.82 28.74 17.73
CA ASP A 293 6.57 29.84 16.80
C ASP A 293 5.68 30.95 17.41
N ARG A 294 4.80 30.59 18.35
CA ARG A 294 3.87 31.53 19.00
C ARG A 294 4.40 32.10 20.31
N GLN A 295 5.15 31.31 21.06
CA GLN A 295 5.65 31.67 22.39
C GLN A 295 6.90 30.84 22.77
N PRO A 296 7.80 31.36 23.62
CA PRO A 296 8.97 30.61 24.04
C PRO A 296 8.56 29.32 24.79
N LEU A 297 9.17 28.20 24.41
CA LEU A 297 9.00 26.92 25.09
C LEU A 297 9.64 26.96 26.50
N SER A 298 8.97 26.32 27.45
CA SER A 298 9.52 26.00 28.77
C SER A 298 10.68 25.00 28.67
N ASP A 299 11.49 24.88 29.72
CA ASP A 299 12.63 23.96 29.71
C ASP A 299 12.21 22.49 29.65
N THR A 300 11.03 22.15 30.20
CA THR A 300 10.43 20.82 30.03
C THR A 300 10.05 20.55 28.58
N GLU A 301 9.39 21.50 27.91
CA GLU A 301 8.98 21.36 26.51
C GLU A 301 10.16 21.29 25.54
N LYS A 302 11.24 22.03 25.82
CA LYS A 302 12.50 21.91 25.05
C LYS A 302 13.12 20.53 25.24
N SER A 303 13.07 19.99 26.46
CA SER A 303 13.57 18.64 26.75
C SER A 303 12.74 17.58 26.01
N ASP A 304 11.42 17.71 26.03
CA ASP A 304 10.49 16.83 25.33
C ASP A 304 10.68 16.90 23.81
N LEU A 305 10.85 18.10 23.24
CA LEU A 305 11.14 18.26 21.81
C LEU A 305 12.44 17.54 21.40
N ASN A 306 13.50 17.69 22.21
CA ASN A 306 14.76 16.99 21.97
C ASN A 306 14.60 15.47 22.09
N ARG A 307 13.85 15.00 23.09
CA ARG A 307 13.56 13.57 23.29
C ARG A 307 12.79 12.99 22.10
N PHE A 308 11.70 13.64 21.67
CA PHE A 308 10.91 13.18 20.52
C PHE A 308 11.68 13.23 19.22
N THR A 309 12.53 14.24 19.02
CA THR A 309 13.39 14.34 17.82
C THR A 309 14.39 13.19 17.76
N ARG A 310 15.00 12.81 18.89
CA ARG A 310 15.87 11.61 18.96
C ARG A 310 15.08 10.33 18.70
N LEU A 311 13.92 10.19 19.35
CA LEU A 311 13.07 9.01 19.18
C LEU A 311 12.62 8.86 17.71
N LYS A 312 12.31 9.96 17.02
CA LYS A 312 12.01 9.96 15.58
C LYS A 312 13.17 9.42 14.73
N GLN A 313 14.41 9.74 15.08
CA GLN A 313 15.61 9.21 14.42
C GLN A 313 15.76 7.71 14.67
N ASP A 314 15.59 7.26 15.91
CA ASP A 314 15.69 5.84 16.28
C ASP A 314 14.62 5.00 15.56
N LEU A 315 13.38 5.49 15.50
CA LEU A 315 12.28 4.85 14.76
C LEU A 315 12.52 4.78 13.25
N HIS A 316 13.31 5.72 12.71
CA HIS A 316 13.73 5.69 11.33
C HIS A 316 14.80 4.61 11.09
N MET A 317 15.70 4.37 12.06
CA MET A 317 16.76 3.36 11.99
C MET A 317 16.25 1.93 12.22
N ASP A 318 15.28 1.71 13.09
CA ASP A 318 14.65 0.39 13.29
C ASP A 318 13.93 -0.11 12.03
N SER A 319 13.43 0.82 11.20
CA SER A 319 12.84 0.52 9.89
C SER A 319 13.89 0.01 8.88
N ILE A 320 15.18 0.31 9.10
CA ILE A 320 16.30 -0.08 8.23
C ILE A 320 16.89 -1.42 8.72
N SER A 321 16.97 -1.65 10.03
CA SER A 321 17.53 -2.88 10.60
C SER A 321 16.63 -4.11 10.45
N THR A 322 15.30 -3.95 10.46
CA THR A 322 14.35 -5.05 10.25
C THR A 322 14.24 -5.50 8.78
N ALA A 323 14.65 -4.65 7.83
CA ALA A 323 14.76 -4.98 6.41
C ALA A 323 16.07 -5.71 6.04
N GLY A 324 16.99 -5.89 6.99
CA GLY A 324 18.31 -6.48 6.77
C GLY A 324 18.51 -7.89 7.34
N SER A 325 17.50 -8.49 7.96
CA SER A 325 17.60 -9.80 8.63
C SER A 325 16.50 -10.79 8.25
N ALA A 326 16.00 -10.72 7.02
CA ALA A 326 15.15 -11.73 6.39
C ALA A 326 15.63 -12.01 4.96
#